data_AF-A0A419J8B0-F1
#
_entry.id   AF-A0A419J8B0-F1
#
_cell.length_a   1.000
_cell.length_b   1.000
_cell.length_c   1.000
_cell.angle_alpha   90.00
_cell.angle_beta   90.00
_cell.angle_gamma   90.00
#
_symmetry.space_group_name_H-M   'P 1'
#
loop_
_entity.id
_entity.type
_entity.pdbx_description
1 polymer ?
#
loop_
_entity_poly.entity_id
_entity_poly.type
_entity_poly.pdbx_seq_one_letter_code
_entity_poly.pdbx_strand_id
1 'polypeptide(L)'
;MNSKKIALMAIAIVAIGIFALPSTVSLFSGQHTWYDLGEGKNDVPCEKCHAEIKDEMMSSDNGVHRDLTCAMCHRAPFTGYGYARGHAGPPYPGPPLPGEEAHAASTVECMDCHDGKGDKGTIHYADPEYGGVCGKCHKGWGYNSTKLSASGFGLTPWAADTGEKAAHTKFVLDAMNETLMDGANEACIACHTRVGVNITWTKNENLEFTANENETGYWTIPSFAASGENVTQVNTPNNWTQP
;
A
#
# COMPACT_ATOMS: atom_id res chain seq x y z
N MET A 1 37.31 -50.74 36.43
CA MET A 1 36.02 -50.04 36.62
C MET A 1 34.92 -51.11 36.63
N ASN A 2 34.17 -51.26 37.73
CA ASN A 2 33.21 -52.37 37.89
C ASN A 2 32.13 -52.31 36.80
N SER A 3 31.91 -53.41 36.08
CA SER A 3 30.92 -53.53 35.00
C SER A 3 29.52 -53.05 35.42
N LYS A 4 29.14 -53.28 36.69
CA LYS A 4 27.88 -52.79 37.28
C LYS A 4 27.79 -51.25 37.33
N LYS A 5 28.91 -50.56 37.59
CA LYS A 5 28.96 -49.09 37.62
C LYS A 5 28.91 -48.50 36.21
N ILE A 6 29.51 -49.18 35.23
CA ILE A 6 29.42 -48.80 33.82
C ILE A 6 27.99 -48.95 33.32
N ALA A 7 27.33 -50.06 33.65
CA ALA A 7 25.92 -50.29 33.29
C ALA A 7 24.99 -49.22 33.88
N LEU A 8 25.16 -48.87 35.16
CA LEU A 8 24.38 -47.81 35.80
C LEU A 8 24.62 -46.43 35.16
N MET A 9 25.86 -46.11 34.80
CA MET A 9 26.20 -44.85 34.15
C MET A 9 25.61 -44.76 32.73
N ALA A 10 25.63 -45.86 31.98
CA ALA A 10 24.99 -45.94 30.67
C ALA A 10 23.47 -45.75 30.76
N ILE A 11 22.82 -46.40 31.74
CA ILE A 11 21.37 -46.23 31.98
C ILE A 11 21.05 -44.78 32.35
N ALA A 12 21.86 -44.13 33.19
CA ALA A 12 21.66 -42.73 33.57
C ALA A 12 21.81 -41.78 32.36
N ILE A 13 22.80 -42.00 31.50
CA ILE A 13 23.01 -41.21 30.28
C ILE A 13 21.84 -41.38 29.30
N VAL A 14 21.36 -42.61 29.11
CA VAL A 14 20.20 -42.89 28.24
C VAL A 14 18.93 -42.27 28.81
N ALA A 15 18.70 -42.36 30.12
CA ALA A 15 17.53 -41.76 30.76
C ALA A 15 17.52 -40.22 30.64
N ILE A 16 18.68 -39.57 30.83
CA ILE A 16 18.83 -38.12 30.61
C ILE A 16 18.62 -37.79 29.12
N GLY A 17 19.17 -38.59 28.21
CA GLY A 17 18.97 -38.43 26.77
C GLY A 17 17.51 -38.52 26.35
N ILE A 18 16.75 -39.49 26.88
CA ILE A 18 15.31 -39.65 26.58
C ILE A 18 14.49 -38.48 27.12
N PHE A 19 14.88 -37.82 28.21
CA PHE A 19 14.14 -36.68 28.78
C PHE A 19 14.57 -35.32 28.18
N ALA A 20 15.84 -35.16 27.82
CA ALA A 20 16.40 -33.88 27.34
C ALA A 20 16.44 -33.76 25.80
N LEU A 21 16.46 -34.87 25.05
CA LEU A 21 16.44 -34.82 23.58
C LEU A 21 15.07 -34.43 23.01
N PRO A 22 13.91 -34.93 23.50
CA PRO A 22 12.63 -34.49 22.96
C PRO A 22 12.37 -33.01 23.19
N SER A 23 12.85 -32.43 24.30
CA SER A 23 12.73 -31.01 24.59
C SER A 23 13.66 -30.13 23.75
N THR A 24 14.80 -30.65 23.27
CA THR A 24 15.69 -29.94 22.32
C THR A 24 15.27 -30.14 20.85
N VAL A 25 14.74 -31.31 20.49
CA VAL A 25 14.21 -31.59 19.15
C VAL A 25 12.85 -30.90 18.93
N SER A 26 12.01 -30.77 19.97
CA SER A 26 10.70 -30.09 19.85
C SER A 26 10.81 -28.57 19.73
N LEU A 27 11.92 -27.94 20.12
CA LEU A 27 12.08 -26.49 19.98
C LEU A 27 12.55 -26.07 18.58
N PHE A 28 13.19 -26.98 17.82
CA PHE A 28 13.87 -26.62 16.56
C PHE A 28 13.53 -27.52 15.36
N SER A 29 12.99 -28.74 15.57
CA SER A 29 12.63 -29.62 14.46
C SER A 29 11.24 -29.27 13.93
N GLY A 30 11.20 -28.69 12.72
CA GLY A 30 9.96 -28.36 12.01
C GLY A 30 9.37 -26.97 12.27
N GLN A 31 9.98 -26.13 13.12
CA GLN A 31 9.43 -24.80 13.42
C GLN A 31 9.82 -23.69 12.42
N HIS A 32 10.73 -23.90 11.48
CA HIS A 32 11.07 -22.89 10.45
C HIS A 32 11.32 -23.52 9.08
N THR A 33 10.30 -24.08 8.43
CA THR A 33 10.35 -24.22 6.96
C THR A 33 10.16 -22.83 6.38
N TRP A 34 11.25 -22.24 5.88
CA TRP A 34 11.19 -20.97 5.13
C TRP A 34 10.41 -21.20 3.84
N TYR A 35 9.55 -20.26 3.48
CA TYR A 35 8.94 -20.27 2.15
C TYR A 35 10.04 -20.12 1.12
N ASP A 36 9.95 -20.92 0.05
CA ASP A 36 10.88 -20.81 -1.05
C ASP A 36 10.64 -19.48 -1.77
N LEU A 37 11.71 -18.70 -1.93
CA LEU A 37 11.70 -17.44 -2.67
C LEU A 37 12.54 -17.56 -3.95
N GLY A 38 13.16 -18.72 -4.20
CA GLY A 38 14.07 -18.98 -5.32
C GLY A 38 13.37 -19.18 -6.66
N GLU A 39 12.09 -19.54 -6.64
CA GLU A 39 11.24 -19.52 -7.82
C GLU A 39 10.97 -18.07 -8.28
N GLY A 40 10.66 -17.91 -9.57
CA GLY A 40 10.45 -16.57 -10.13
C GLY A 40 9.36 -15.78 -9.40
N LYS A 41 8.31 -16.45 -8.92
CA LYS A 41 7.25 -15.85 -8.09
C LYS A 41 7.52 -16.14 -6.63
N ASN A 42 7.25 -15.16 -5.77
CA ASN A 42 7.40 -15.35 -4.33
C ASN A 42 6.22 -16.11 -3.71
N ASP A 43 6.47 -17.28 -3.12
CA ASP A 43 5.45 -18.20 -2.60
C ASP A 43 5.09 -17.96 -1.11
N VAL A 44 5.06 -16.69 -0.68
CA VAL A 44 4.65 -16.35 0.71
C VAL A 44 3.11 -16.30 0.78
N PRO A 45 2.45 -17.17 1.58
CA PRO A 45 0.99 -17.16 1.72
C PRO A 45 0.55 -16.08 2.72
N CYS A 46 0.49 -14.82 2.27
CA CYS A 46 0.16 -13.65 3.10
C CYS A 46 -1.12 -13.84 3.91
N GLU A 47 -2.14 -14.48 3.34
CA GLU A 47 -3.45 -14.71 3.94
C GLU A 47 -3.45 -15.68 5.12
N LYS A 48 -2.36 -16.44 5.32
CA LYS A 48 -2.20 -17.24 6.53
C LYS A 48 -2.20 -16.35 7.79
N CYS A 49 -1.72 -15.12 7.64
CA CYS A 49 -1.64 -14.13 8.73
C CYS A 49 -2.57 -12.92 8.49
N HIS A 50 -2.83 -12.55 7.24
CA HIS A 50 -3.64 -11.39 6.84
C HIS A 50 -4.97 -11.81 6.20
N ALA A 51 -5.68 -12.77 6.82
CA ALA A 51 -6.92 -13.31 6.28
C ALA A 51 -8.01 -12.23 6.11
N GLU A 52 -8.19 -11.37 7.11
CA GLU A 52 -9.18 -10.28 7.07
C GLU A 52 -8.89 -9.27 5.96
N ILE A 53 -7.61 -8.94 5.76
CA ILE A 53 -7.18 -8.07 4.66
C ILE A 53 -7.45 -8.72 3.30
N LYS A 54 -7.25 -10.04 3.18
CA LYS A 54 -7.61 -10.76 1.95
C LYS A 54 -9.11 -10.67 1.68
N ASP A 55 -9.95 -10.82 2.71
CA ASP A 55 -11.40 -10.75 2.57
C ASP A 55 -11.85 -9.33 2.16
N GLU A 56 -11.25 -8.29 2.75
CA GLU A 56 -11.48 -6.90 2.34
C GLU A 56 -11.02 -6.68 0.89
N MET A 57 -9.81 -7.14 0.55
CA MET A 57 -9.25 -6.97 -0.79
C MET A 57 -10.11 -7.63 -1.85
N MET A 58 -10.58 -8.86 -1.63
CA MET A 58 -11.41 -9.62 -2.57
C MET A 58 -12.88 -9.17 -2.59
N SER A 59 -13.27 -8.23 -1.74
CA SER A 59 -14.64 -7.70 -1.71
C SER A 59 -15.03 -7.14 -3.08
N SER A 60 -16.31 -7.34 -3.46
CA SER A 60 -16.88 -6.76 -4.69
C SER A 60 -16.70 -5.25 -4.78
N ASP A 61 -16.57 -4.63 -3.62
CA ASP A 61 -16.57 -3.19 -3.43
C ASP A 61 -15.17 -2.57 -3.50
N ASN A 62 -14.11 -3.40 -3.53
CA ASN A 62 -12.73 -2.96 -3.76
C ASN A 62 -12.42 -2.72 -5.25
N GLY A 63 -13.45 -2.75 -6.10
CA GLY A 63 -13.40 -2.34 -7.50
C GLY A 63 -12.32 -3.04 -8.30
N VAL A 64 -11.43 -2.27 -8.93
CA VAL A 64 -10.35 -2.77 -9.79
C VAL A 64 -9.21 -3.43 -9.02
N HIS A 65 -9.13 -3.25 -7.70
CA HIS A 65 -8.10 -3.84 -6.85
C HIS A 65 -8.44 -5.26 -6.39
N ARG A 66 -9.70 -5.71 -6.53
CA ARG A 66 -10.14 -7.02 -6.03
C ARG A 66 -9.51 -8.24 -6.68
N ASP A 67 -9.02 -8.08 -7.90
CA ASP A 67 -8.41 -9.18 -8.67
C ASP A 67 -6.87 -9.15 -8.59
N LEU A 68 -6.30 -8.24 -7.80
CA LEU A 68 -4.86 -8.11 -7.60
C LEU A 68 -4.38 -9.07 -6.50
N THR A 69 -3.18 -9.61 -6.66
CA THR A 69 -2.54 -10.38 -5.58
C THR A 69 -1.81 -9.43 -4.63
N CYS A 70 -1.57 -9.83 -3.38
CA CYS A 70 -0.84 -9.02 -2.40
C CYS A 70 0.54 -8.57 -2.94
N ALA A 71 1.22 -9.44 -3.69
CA ALA A 71 2.53 -9.18 -4.28
C ALA A 71 2.49 -8.13 -5.40
N MET A 72 1.34 -7.92 -6.07
CA MET A 72 1.20 -6.87 -7.09
C MET A 72 1.25 -5.45 -6.52
N CYS A 73 1.17 -5.28 -5.20
CA CYS A 73 1.34 -3.99 -4.54
C CYS A 73 2.58 -4.03 -3.63
N HIS A 74 2.62 -4.98 -2.69
CA HIS A 74 3.70 -5.11 -1.71
C HIS A 74 5.00 -5.70 -2.29
N ARG A 75 5.09 -5.99 -3.59
CA ARG A 75 6.34 -6.44 -4.22
C ARG A 75 6.51 -5.76 -5.57
N ALA A 76 5.98 -4.56 -5.76
CA ALA A 76 6.19 -3.83 -6.99
C ALA A 76 7.62 -3.28 -7.10
N PRO A 77 8.30 -3.43 -8.25
CA PRO A 77 9.68 -2.95 -8.47
C PRO A 77 9.86 -1.44 -8.45
N PHE A 78 8.76 -0.71 -8.51
CA PHE A 78 8.72 0.75 -8.51
C PHE A 78 8.16 1.33 -7.20
N THR A 79 7.87 0.47 -6.21
CA THR A 79 7.65 0.95 -4.84
C THR A 79 8.99 1.27 -4.20
N GLY A 80 9.02 2.21 -3.25
CA GLY A 80 10.23 2.59 -2.53
C GLY A 80 10.78 1.53 -1.56
N TYR A 81 10.28 0.29 -1.62
CA TYR A 81 10.48 -0.75 -0.62
C TYR A 81 11.28 -1.94 -1.14
N GLY A 82 12.29 -2.35 -0.38
CA GLY A 82 13.11 -3.55 -0.59
C GLY A 82 12.52 -4.80 0.09
N TYR A 83 12.17 -5.81 -0.72
CA TYR A 83 11.67 -7.11 -0.26
C TYR A 83 12.65 -8.24 -0.58
N ALA A 84 12.63 -9.28 0.26
CA ALA A 84 13.43 -10.48 0.03
C ALA A 84 12.97 -11.23 -1.22
N ARG A 85 13.92 -11.56 -2.12
CA ARG A 85 13.66 -12.27 -3.38
C ARG A 85 14.80 -13.23 -3.70
N GLY A 86 14.45 -14.42 -4.20
CA GLY A 86 15.43 -15.45 -4.56
C GLY A 86 15.82 -15.48 -6.04
N HIS A 87 15.26 -14.61 -6.89
CA HIS A 87 15.61 -14.54 -8.32
C HIS A 87 16.43 -13.29 -8.66
N ALA A 88 17.30 -13.43 -9.67
CA ALA A 88 18.18 -12.38 -10.21
C ALA A 88 17.79 -12.07 -11.67
N GLY A 89 17.54 -10.80 -12.02
CA GLY A 89 17.19 -10.40 -13.39
C GLY A 89 16.31 -9.13 -13.46
N PRO A 90 16.18 -8.49 -14.65
CA PRO A 90 15.36 -7.29 -14.79
C PRO A 90 13.95 -7.50 -14.24
N PRO A 91 13.38 -6.54 -13.47
CA PRO A 91 13.90 -5.19 -13.19
C PRO A 91 14.92 -5.09 -12.04
N TYR A 92 15.31 -6.20 -11.39
CA TYR A 92 16.26 -6.24 -10.28
C TYR A 92 17.66 -6.71 -10.72
N PRO A 93 18.61 -5.79 -11.00
CA PRO A 93 19.97 -6.17 -11.34
C PRO A 93 20.70 -6.70 -10.10
N GLY A 94 21.21 -7.93 -10.14
CA GLY A 94 22.11 -8.45 -9.11
C GLY A 94 21.75 -9.84 -8.58
N PRO A 95 22.48 -10.34 -7.56
CA PRO A 95 22.18 -11.60 -6.88
C PRO A 95 20.82 -11.51 -6.14
N PRO A 96 20.27 -12.64 -5.67
CA PRO A 96 19.13 -12.66 -4.75
C PRO A 96 19.24 -11.57 -3.69
N LEU A 97 18.20 -10.76 -3.55
CA LEU A 97 18.19 -9.63 -2.64
C LEU A 97 17.67 -10.11 -1.27
N PRO A 98 18.47 -10.02 -0.20
CA PRO A 98 17.92 -10.10 1.14
C PRO A 98 16.97 -8.91 1.34
N GLY A 99 15.78 -9.15 1.90
CA GLY A 99 14.85 -8.06 2.21
C GLY A 99 15.38 -7.27 3.40
N GLU A 100 15.63 -5.98 3.22
CA GLU A 100 16.19 -5.13 4.27
C GLU A 100 15.12 -4.29 4.99
N GLU A 101 13.94 -4.13 4.40
CA GLU A 101 12.95 -3.14 4.86
C GLU A 101 11.61 -3.77 5.28
N ALA A 102 11.05 -4.68 4.47
CA ALA A 102 9.75 -5.29 4.77
C ALA A 102 9.73 -6.82 4.53
N HIS A 103 9.28 -7.57 5.55
CA HIS A 103 9.13 -9.02 5.46
C HIS A 103 7.95 -9.44 4.56
N ALA A 104 6.84 -8.70 4.59
CA ALA A 104 5.64 -8.93 3.75
C ALA A 104 4.59 -7.81 3.83
N ALA A 105 4.73 -6.87 4.76
CA ALA A 105 3.76 -5.81 5.00
C ALA A 105 4.46 -4.45 5.00
N SER A 106 3.92 -3.54 4.20
CA SER A 106 4.37 -2.17 3.99
C SER A 106 3.14 -1.33 3.65
N THR A 107 3.18 -0.04 3.93
CA THR A 107 2.16 0.89 3.47
C THR A 107 2.50 1.34 2.06
N VAL A 108 1.94 0.67 1.05
CA VAL A 108 2.16 1.05 -0.35
C VAL A 108 1.55 2.44 -0.59
N GLU A 109 2.32 3.37 -1.17
CA GLU A 109 1.80 4.68 -1.53
C GLU A 109 0.86 4.56 -2.74
N CYS A 110 -0.34 5.14 -2.67
CA CYS A 110 -1.31 5.12 -3.77
C CYS A 110 -0.69 5.67 -5.07
N MET A 111 0.11 6.73 -4.93
CA MET A 111 0.75 7.41 -6.05
C MET A 111 1.90 6.61 -6.67
N ASP A 112 2.40 5.53 -6.03
CA ASP A 112 3.34 4.61 -6.69
C ASP A 112 2.78 4.01 -7.97
N CYS A 113 1.45 3.87 -8.05
CA CYS A 113 0.73 3.44 -9.25
C CYS A 113 -0.07 4.56 -9.91
N HIS A 114 -0.59 5.52 -9.13
CA HIS A 114 -1.51 6.57 -9.59
C HIS A 114 -0.83 7.92 -9.92
N ASP A 115 0.49 8.00 -10.00
CA ASP A 115 1.21 9.22 -10.39
C ASP A 115 1.08 9.60 -11.88
N GLY A 116 0.55 8.73 -12.74
CA GLY A 116 0.46 8.99 -14.19
C GLY A 116 1.81 9.03 -14.92
N LYS A 117 2.94 8.87 -14.22
CA LYS A 117 4.27 8.69 -14.82
C LYS A 117 4.50 7.24 -15.25
N GLY A 118 3.71 6.31 -14.71
CA GLY A 118 3.86 4.87 -14.94
C GLY A 118 4.82 4.29 -13.90
N ASP A 119 5.43 3.16 -14.22
CA ASP A 119 6.28 2.33 -13.34
C ASP A 119 7.60 2.98 -12.88
N LYS A 120 7.65 4.31 -12.71
CA LYS A 120 8.82 5.12 -12.34
C LYS A 120 10.07 4.85 -13.19
N GLY A 121 9.88 4.37 -14.43
CA GLY A 121 10.96 4.03 -15.36
C GLY A 121 11.56 2.64 -15.12
N THR A 122 10.88 1.78 -14.35
CA THR A 122 11.25 0.37 -14.18
C THR A 122 10.72 -0.46 -15.36
N ILE A 123 11.12 -1.73 -15.44
CA ILE A 123 10.61 -2.68 -16.44
C ILE A 123 9.79 -3.74 -15.70
N HIS A 124 8.67 -3.33 -15.13
CA HIS A 124 7.91 -4.21 -14.24
C HIS A 124 7.26 -5.40 -14.96
N TYR A 125 7.01 -5.33 -16.28
CA TYR A 125 6.47 -6.47 -17.03
C TYR A 125 7.45 -7.67 -17.12
N ALA A 126 8.75 -7.43 -16.87
CA ALA A 126 9.77 -8.48 -16.83
C ALA A 126 9.82 -9.18 -15.46
N ASP A 127 9.21 -8.57 -14.44
CA ASP A 127 9.08 -9.14 -13.12
C ASP A 127 8.09 -10.33 -13.17
N PRO A 128 8.45 -11.52 -12.64
CA PRO A 128 7.57 -12.69 -12.66
C PRO A 128 6.23 -12.49 -11.93
N GLU A 129 6.15 -11.58 -10.95
CA GLU A 129 4.88 -11.20 -10.30
C GLU A 129 3.88 -10.56 -11.30
N TYR A 130 4.38 -9.92 -12.35
CA TYR A 130 3.58 -9.18 -13.35
C TYR A 130 3.47 -9.91 -14.69
N GLY A 131 4.21 -11.01 -14.87
CA GLY A 131 4.18 -11.84 -16.07
C GLY A 131 2.76 -12.30 -16.43
N GLY A 132 2.27 -11.87 -17.59
CA GLY A 132 0.97 -12.29 -18.15
C GLY A 132 -0.27 -11.66 -17.50
N VAL A 133 -0.11 -10.70 -16.58
CA VAL A 133 -1.23 -10.07 -15.86
C VAL A 133 -1.38 -8.57 -16.17
N CYS A 134 -0.75 -8.06 -17.22
CA CYS A 134 -0.79 -6.64 -17.60
C CYS A 134 -2.22 -6.07 -17.64
N GLY A 135 -3.18 -6.83 -18.16
CA GLY A 135 -4.58 -6.42 -18.27
C GLY A 135 -5.34 -6.30 -16.95
N LYS A 136 -4.76 -6.69 -15.81
CA LYS A 136 -5.35 -6.43 -14.49
C LYS A 136 -5.33 -4.93 -14.18
N CYS A 137 -4.22 -4.26 -14.47
CA CYS A 137 -4.02 -2.84 -14.22
C CYS A 137 -4.17 -2.00 -15.50
N HIS A 138 -3.67 -2.49 -16.63
CA HIS A 138 -3.66 -1.77 -17.90
C HIS A 138 -4.88 -2.07 -18.77
N LYS A 139 -6.00 -1.38 -18.53
CA LYS A 139 -7.27 -1.54 -19.26
C LYS A 139 -7.27 -0.78 -20.60
N GLY A 140 -6.88 -1.41 -21.72
CA GLY A 140 -6.97 -0.77 -23.04
C GLY A 140 -6.32 -1.56 -24.19
N TRP A 141 -6.38 -1.00 -25.40
CA TRP A 141 -5.88 -1.62 -26.65
C TRP A 141 -4.34 -1.58 -26.80
N GLY A 142 -3.64 -1.07 -25.79
CA GLY A 142 -2.20 -1.18 -25.65
C GLY A 142 -1.81 -1.14 -24.18
N TYR A 143 -1.05 -2.13 -23.71
CA TYR A 143 -0.54 -2.16 -22.33
C TYR A 143 0.39 -0.98 -22.01
N ASN A 144 0.79 -0.22 -23.03
CA ASN A 144 1.61 0.99 -22.94
C ASN A 144 0.79 2.30 -22.84
N SER A 145 -0.57 2.24 -22.90
CA SER A 145 -1.41 3.44 -23.05
C SER A 145 -2.20 3.84 -21.80
N THR A 146 -2.42 2.95 -20.84
CA THR A 146 -3.12 3.28 -19.61
C THR A 146 -2.15 3.82 -18.57
N LYS A 147 -2.04 5.14 -18.52
CA LYS A 147 -1.41 5.82 -17.40
C LYS A 147 -2.43 5.83 -16.26
N LEU A 148 -2.22 4.99 -15.25
CA LEU A 148 -3.01 5.00 -14.02
C LEU A 148 -2.72 6.33 -13.33
N SER A 149 -3.76 7.10 -13.05
CA SER A 149 -3.59 8.48 -12.62
C SER A 149 -4.71 8.94 -11.70
N ALA A 150 -4.31 9.55 -10.58
CA ALA A 150 -5.15 10.38 -9.72
C ALA A 150 -4.86 11.86 -10.00
N SER A 151 -5.14 12.31 -11.23
CA SER A 151 -4.95 13.70 -11.65
C SER A 151 -5.93 14.67 -10.97
N GLY A 152 -5.64 15.97 -11.05
CA GLY A 152 -6.45 17.04 -10.50
C GLY A 152 -5.84 17.67 -9.25
N PHE A 153 -4.71 17.16 -8.75
CA PHE A 153 -4.04 17.61 -7.53
C PHE A 153 -2.64 18.18 -7.76
N GLY A 154 -2.16 18.20 -9.00
CA GLY A 154 -0.78 18.62 -9.30
C GLY A 154 0.27 17.57 -8.96
N LEU A 155 -0.12 16.31 -8.83
CA LEU A 155 0.78 15.21 -8.43
C LEU A 155 1.22 14.32 -9.59
N THR A 156 0.71 14.56 -10.80
CA THR A 156 1.14 13.83 -12.00
C THR A 156 2.18 14.62 -12.79
N PRO A 157 2.97 13.99 -13.70
CA PRO A 157 3.97 14.70 -14.49
C PRO A 157 3.38 15.55 -15.63
N TRP A 158 2.06 15.69 -15.72
CA TRP A 158 1.41 16.40 -16.82
C TRP A 158 1.21 17.86 -16.48
N ALA A 159 1.66 18.76 -17.37
CA ALA A 159 1.54 20.20 -17.17
C ALA A 159 0.09 20.71 -17.00
N ALA A 160 -0.89 19.96 -17.49
CA ALA A 160 -2.31 20.28 -17.34
C ALA A 160 -2.86 19.93 -15.95
N ASP A 161 -2.18 19.06 -15.19
CA ASP A 161 -2.53 18.74 -13.83
C ASP A 161 -1.91 19.79 -12.90
N THR A 162 -2.62 20.88 -12.68
CA THR A 162 -2.12 22.00 -11.88
C THR A 162 -2.59 21.98 -10.43
N GLY A 163 -3.61 21.17 -10.11
CA GLY A 163 -4.26 21.22 -8.80
C GLY A 163 -5.16 22.44 -8.56
N GLU A 164 -5.11 23.47 -9.41
CA GLU A 164 -5.72 24.79 -9.13
C GLU A 164 -7.24 24.78 -9.04
N LYS A 165 -7.90 23.76 -9.61
CA LYS A 165 -9.37 23.70 -9.71
C LYS A 165 -10.00 22.61 -8.85
N ALA A 166 -9.22 21.74 -8.20
CA ALA A 166 -9.79 20.72 -7.34
C ALA A 166 -10.00 21.26 -5.91
N ALA A 167 -11.23 21.12 -5.42
CA ALA A 167 -11.61 21.55 -4.08
C ALA A 167 -10.81 20.83 -2.97
N HIS A 168 -10.32 19.62 -3.26
CA HIS A 168 -9.59 18.79 -2.30
C HIS A 168 -8.07 18.88 -2.41
N THR A 169 -7.50 19.67 -3.34
CA THR A 169 -6.03 19.75 -3.51
C THR A 169 -5.32 20.06 -2.21
N LYS A 170 -5.82 21.04 -1.44
CA LYS A 170 -5.22 21.37 -0.14
C LYS A 170 -5.24 20.19 0.83
N PHE A 171 -6.35 19.46 0.92
CA PHE A 171 -6.47 18.29 1.79
C PHE A 171 -5.47 17.19 1.40
N VAL A 172 -5.30 16.94 0.09
CA VAL A 172 -4.34 15.96 -0.44
C VAL A 172 -2.90 16.40 -0.17
N LEU A 173 -2.55 17.66 -0.43
CA LEU A 173 -1.20 18.17 -0.23
C LEU A 173 -0.82 18.28 1.25
N ASP A 174 -1.78 18.64 2.12
CA ASP A 174 -1.54 18.68 3.56
C ASP A 174 -1.31 17.27 4.12
N ALA A 175 -2.02 16.25 3.62
CA ALA A 175 -1.81 14.86 4.01
C ALA A 175 -0.37 14.38 3.72
N MET A 176 0.26 14.85 2.63
CA MET A 176 1.67 14.55 2.32
C MET A 176 2.67 15.05 3.36
N ASN A 177 2.24 15.95 4.25
CA ASN A 177 3.07 16.48 5.32
C ASN A 177 2.81 15.80 6.67
N GLU A 178 1.90 14.81 6.71
CA GLU A 178 1.70 13.94 7.86
C GLU A 178 2.66 12.75 7.82
N THR A 179 2.82 12.07 8.96
CA THR A 179 3.81 10.99 9.12
C THR A 179 3.19 9.62 9.37
N LEU A 180 1.86 9.51 9.31
CA LEU A 180 1.18 8.26 9.61
C LEU A 180 1.31 7.25 8.47
N MET A 181 1.29 7.72 7.22
CA MET A 181 1.47 6.95 5.99
C MET A 181 2.33 7.71 4.98
N ASP A 182 2.75 7.00 3.94
CA ASP A 182 3.54 7.62 2.87
C ASP A 182 2.70 8.50 1.96
N GLY A 183 3.24 9.67 1.62
CA GLY A 183 2.68 10.57 0.62
C GLY A 183 1.26 11.00 0.96
N ALA A 184 0.37 11.03 -0.04
CA ALA A 184 -1.00 11.50 0.13
C ALA A 184 -1.98 10.40 0.63
N ASN A 185 -1.46 9.29 1.17
CA ASN A 185 -2.26 8.10 1.47
C ASN A 185 -3.44 8.40 2.39
N GLU A 186 -3.26 9.16 3.46
CA GLU A 186 -4.30 9.49 4.42
C GLU A 186 -5.51 10.14 3.75
N ALA A 187 -5.27 11.07 2.81
CA ALA A 187 -6.35 11.72 2.06
C ALA A 187 -7.05 10.74 1.11
N CYS A 188 -6.28 9.89 0.42
CA CYS A 188 -6.84 8.90 -0.49
C CYS A 188 -7.67 7.86 0.26
N ILE A 189 -7.14 7.27 1.33
CA ILE A 189 -7.83 6.22 2.09
C ILE A 189 -9.08 6.76 2.78
N ALA A 190 -9.06 8.00 3.27
CA ALA A 190 -10.18 8.61 3.96
C ALA A 190 -11.46 8.67 3.10
N CYS A 191 -11.32 8.73 1.77
CA CYS A 191 -12.44 8.91 0.86
C CYS A 191 -12.63 7.76 -0.14
N HIS A 192 -11.55 7.10 -0.56
CA HIS A 192 -11.57 6.06 -1.59
C HIS A 192 -11.49 4.64 -1.02
N THR A 193 -11.42 4.49 0.29
CA THR A 193 -11.48 3.20 0.97
C THR A 193 -12.63 3.18 1.98
N ARG A 194 -12.74 2.08 2.72
CA ARG A 194 -13.78 1.85 3.72
C ARG A 194 -13.34 2.18 5.14
N VAL A 195 -12.13 2.75 5.27
CA VAL A 195 -11.65 3.26 6.54
C VAL A 195 -12.67 4.25 7.08
N GLY A 196 -13.06 4.05 8.33
CA GLY A 196 -13.96 4.97 9.00
C GLY A 196 -13.28 6.31 9.21
N VAL A 197 -13.99 7.40 8.94
CA VAL A 197 -13.47 8.74 9.09
C VAL A 197 -14.30 9.59 10.03
N ASN A 198 -13.61 10.45 10.78
CA ASN A 198 -14.19 11.53 11.56
C ASN A 198 -13.59 12.85 11.04
N ILE A 199 -14.37 13.57 10.24
CA ILE A 199 -13.92 14.76 9.51
C ILE A 199 -14.82 15.93 9.85
N THR A 200 -14.22 17.08 10.10
CA THR A 200 -14.93 18.37 10.18
C THR A 200 -14.52 19.23 9.00
N TRP A 201 -15.45 19.50 8.09
CA TRP A 201 -15.27 20.39 6.96
C TRP A 201 -15.79 21.78 7.32
N THR A 202 -14.89 22.77 7.27
CA THR A 202 -15.25 24.17 7.34
C THR A 202 -15.12 24.79 5.96
N LYS A 203 -16.22 25.31 5.42
CA LYS A 203 -16.25 26.00 4.12
C LYS A 203 -16.83 27.39 4.25
N ASN A 204 -16.36 28.30 3.40
CA ASN A 204 -17.01 29.57 3.18
C ASN A 204 -18.39 29.33 2.54
N GLU A 205 -19.40 30.09 2.96
CA GLU A 205 -20.77 29.96 2.46
C GLU A 205 -21.22 31.14 1.60
N ASN A 206 -20.51 32.27 1.68
CA ASN A 206 -20.84 33.49 0.99
C ASN A 206 -19.76 33.83 -0.05
N LEU A 207 -20.20 34.36 -1.19
CA LEU A 207 -19.34 35.02 -2.17
C LEU A 207 -19.53 36.52 -2.03
N GLU A 208 -18.54 37.21 -1.47
CA GLU A 208 -18.54 38.65 -1.26
C GLU A 208 -17.86 39.37 -2.43
N PHE A 209 -18.54 40.39 -2.95
CA PHE A 209 -17.98 41.30 -3.94
C PHE A 209 -18.75 42.62 -3.90
N THR A 210 -18.07 43.70 -4.30
CA THR A 210 -18.69 45.02 -4.46
C THR A 210 -18.81 45.33 -5.95
N ALA A 211 -20.03 45.59 -6.41
CA ALA A 211 -20.31 46.00 -7.78
C ALA A 211 -20.65 47.49 -7.81
N ASN A 212 -19.92 48.26 -8.62
CA ASN A 212 -20.19 49.69 -8.82
C ASN A 212 -20.63 49.93 -10.26
N GLU A 213 -21.71 50.69 -10.45
CA GLU A 213 -22.22 51.13 -11.74
C GLU A 213 -21.91 52.62 -11.95
N ASN A 214 -21.50 53.00 -13.17
CA ASN A 214 -21.29 54.40 -13.53
C ASN A 214 -22.55 55.03 -14.15
N GLU A 215 -22.51 56.35 -14.40
CA GLU A 215 -23.63 57.12 -14.97
C GLU A 215 -24.12 56.66 -16.36
N THR A 216 -23.35 55.78 -17.02
CA THR A 216 -23.65 55.23 -18.35
C THR A 216 -24.07 53.76 -18.31
N GLY A 217 -24.24 53.17 -17.12
CA GLY A 217 -24.67 51.77 -16.94
C GLY A 217 -23.56 50.73 -17.07
N TYR A 218 -22.29 51.15 -17.04
CA TYR A 218 -21.17 50.20 -17.02
C TYR A 218 -20.86 49.76 -15.59
N TRP A 219 -20.81 48.44 -15.40
CA TRP A 219 -20.52 47.79 -14.14
C TRP A 219 -19.03 47.47 -13.97
N THR A 220 -18.51 47.69 -12.77
CA THR A 220 -17.15 47.33 -12.36
C THR A 220 -17.21 46.45 -11.11
N ILE A 221 -16.57 45.29 -11.16
CA ILE A 221 -16.44 44.34 -10.05
C ILE A 221 -14.95 44.00 -9.92
N PRO A 222 -14.22 44.62 -8.98
CA PRO A 222 -12.75 44.55 -8.94
C PRO A 222 -12.23 43.21 -8.39
N SER A 223 -12.99 42.54 -7.52
CA SER A 223 -12.60 41.27 -6.92
C SER A 223 -13.79 40.50 -6.37
N PHE A 224 -13.57 39.19 -6.18
CA PHE A 224 -14.45 38.29 -5.43
C PHE A 224 -13.68 37.74 -4.24
N ALA A 225 -14.34 37.61 -3.10
CA ALA A 225 -13.82 36.95 -1.91
C ALA A 225 -14.84 35.91 -1.42
N ALA A 226 -14.36 34.82 -0.85
CA ALA A 226 -15.22 33.86 -0.17
C ALA A 226 -15.21 34.18 1.33
N SER A 227 -16.39 34.20 1.97
CA SER A 227 -16.55 34.53 3.40
C SER A 227 -17.64 33.69 4.06
N GLY A 228 -17.89 33.95 5.35
CA GLY A 228 -18.79 33.17 6.18
C GLY A 228 -18.20 31.82 6.57
N GLU A 229 -18.89 31.09 7.44
CA GLU A 229 -18.44 29.78 7.89
C GLU A 229 -19.62 28.82 7.97
N ASN A 230 -19.51 27.70 7.25
CA ASN A 230 -20.43 26.59 7.36
C ASN A 230 -19.64 25.32 7.68
N VAL A 231 -19.95 24.74 8.84
CA VAL A 231 -19.28 23.57 9.38
C VAL A 231 -20.14 22.33 9.15
N THR A 232 -19.58 21.33 8.47
CA THR A 232 -20.20 20.01 8.27
C THR A 232 -19.32 18.93 8.88
N GLN A 233 -19.91 18.09 9.73
CA GLN A 233 -19.22 16.94 10.31
C GLN A 233 -19.63 15.65 9.60
N VAL A 234 -18.65 14.84 9.24
CA VAL A 234 -18.84 13.50 8.66
C VAL A 234 -18.23 12.49 9.61
N ASN A 235 -19.09 11.59 10.11
CA ASN A 235 -18.70 10.50 10.99
C ASN A 235 -19.15 9.20 10.34
N THR A 236 -18.19 8.43 9.85
CA THR A 236 -18.45 7.11 9.25
C THR A 236 -17.61 6.07 9.99
N PRO A 237 -18.23 5.05 10.61
CA PRO A 237 -17.46 3.98 11.24
C PRO A 237 -16.87 3.04 10.17
N ASN A 238 -15.76 2.37 10.50
CA ASN A 238 -15.28 1.25 9.70
C ASN A 238 -16.21 0.05 9.95
N ASN A 239 -16.95 -0.37 8.92
CA ASN A 239 -17.93 -1.45 9.05
C ASN A 239 -17.32 -2.86 8.95
N TRP A 240 -16.01 -3.00 8.72
CA TRP A 240 -15.30 -4.29 8.67
C TRP A 240 -14.70 -4.72 10.03
N THR A 241 -14.71 -3.84 11.03
CA THR A 241 -14.23 -4.18 12.40
C THR A 241 -15.34 -4.71 13.30
N GLN A 242 -16.56 -4.89 12.78
CA GLN A 242 -17.63 -5.56 13.51
C GLN A 242 -17.57 -7.06 13.22
N PRO A 243 -17.34 -7.91 14.24
CA PRO A 243 -17.26 -9.36 14.09
C PRO A 243 -18.58 -10.00 13.63
#